data_AF-A0A960D5C8-F1
#
_entry.id   AF-A0A960D5C8-F1
#
_cell.length_a   1.000
_cell.length_b   1.000
_cell.length_c   1.000
_cell.angle_alpha   90.00
_cell.angle_beta   90.00
_cell.angle_gamma   90.00
#
_symmetry.space_group_name_H-M   'P 1'
#
loop_
_entity.id
_entity.type
_entity.pdbx_description
1 polymer ?
#
loop_
_entity_poly.entity_id
_entity_poly.type
_entity_poly.pdbx_seq_one_letter_code
_entity_poly.pdbx_strand_id
1 'polypeptide(L)'
;SADAVADALRGALVSPVITAHPTETRRRTVFDTQHRITQLMRMRLHGQDETDDGRSIDTELRRQILTLWQTALIRLSRLKIQDEIEVGLRYYPAALFEVIPKVNGEVRNALRSRWPDANLLEQPILRPGSWIGGDRDGNPNVTGEVIRLATGSAAHAALGHYLQQLTRLERELSMSARLVKTSPELLELAGPCDEPARADEPYRRALRVVHGRLSATAHEILDRRPQHLIDLGLPAYETSDELLADLDVIDASLRRHGSALLADDRLARLREAVDVFGFHLSGLDLRQNSDVHEQVVAELLAWAGVHPDYVALSEPERVELLVAELGTRRPLIRDDAELSELARKELDIVFAAARAVRVFGAAAVPNYIISMCQSVSDLLEAAILLKEAGLLDVSAMPYAPVGIVPLFETIDDLQRGSSILEAALDLPLYRAMVHARDESQEVMLGYSDSNKDGGYLAANWAL
;
A
#
# COMPACT_ATOMS: atom_id res chain seq x y z
N SER A 1 24.10 -8.94 21.13
CA SER A 1 24.37 -10.21 20.43
C SER A 1 23.67 -10.19 19.07
N ALA A 2 23.86 -11.19 18.22
CA ALA A 2 23.08 -11.33 16.99
C ALA A 2 21.57 -11.46 17.33
N ASP A 3 21.25 -12.26 18.35
CA ASP A 3 19.87 -12.46 18.82
C ASP A 3 19.21 -11.15 19.28
N ALA A 4 19.92 -10.32 20.04
CA ALA A 4 19.37 -9.03 20.47
C ALA A 4 19.05 -8.08 19.30
N VAL A 5 19.83 -8.15 18.21
CA VAL A 5 19.54 -7.37 16.99
C VAL A 5 18.37 -7.98 16.22
N ALA A 6 18.29 -9.32 16.15
CA ALA A 6 17.17 -10.01 15.52
C ALA A 6 15.85 -9.73 16.23
N ASP A 7 15.85 -9.75 17.56
CA ASP A 7 14.68 -9.42 18.36
C ASP A 7 14.30 -7.94 18.20
N ALA A 8 15.26 -7.02 18.22
CA ALA A 8 14.99 -5.58 18.06
C ALA A 8 14.50 -5.19 16.65
N LEU A 9 14.87 -5.95 15.62
CA LEU A 9 14.45 -5.72 14.24
C LEU A 9 13.22 -6.55 13.83
N ARG A 10 12.72 -7.43 14.70
CA ARG A 10 11.50 -8.20 14.43
C ARG A 10 10.33 -7.22 14.25
N GLY A 11 9.69 -7.27 13.09
CA GLY A 11 8.58 -6.36 12.76
C GLY A 11 8.99 -4.91 12.50
N ALA A 12 10.29 -4.60 12.39
CA ALA A 12 10.74 -3.24 12.10
C ALA A 12 10.17 -2.77 10.74
N LEU A 13 9.53 -1.60 10.77
CA LEU A 13 8.87 -1.00 9.62
C LEU A 13 9.13 0.51 9.60
N VAL A 14 9.52 1.02 8.45
CA VAL A 14 9.57 2.43 8.09
C VAL A 14 8.59 2.61 6.94
N SER A 15 7.53 3.38 7.18
CA SER A 15 6.47 3.61 6.19
C SER A 15 6.35 5.09 5.82
N PRO A 16 7.04 5.56 4.76
CA PRO A 16 6.80 6.90 4.24
C PRO A 16 5.41 6.96 3.59
N VAL A 17 4.52 7.76 4.17
CA VAL A 17 3.14 7.92 3.68
C VAL A 17 3.05 9.11 2.74
N ILE A 18 2.71 8.85 1.48
CA ILE A 18 2.52 9.90 0.47
C ILE A 18 1.14 10.55 0.67
N THR A 19 1.14 11.84 0.95
CA THR A 19 -0.07 12.66 1.07
C THR A 19 -0.26 13.54 -0.16
N ALA A 20 -1.51 13.96 -0.40
CA ALA A 20 -1.80 14.93 -1.45
C ALA A 20 -1.18 16.27 -1.06
N HIS A 21 -0.51 16.93 -2.01
CA HIS A 21 0.10 18.22 -1.72
C HIS A 21 -0.98 19.32 -1.73
N PRO A 22 -1.21 20.03 -0.60
CA PRO A 22 -2.40 20.88 -0.40
C PRO A 22 -2.50 22.07 -1.38
N THR A 23 -1.39 22.45 -2.03
CA THR A 23 -1.31 23.57 -2.98
C THR A 23 -0.74 23.20 -4.35
N GLU A 24 -0.42 21.94 -4.64
CA GLU A 24 0.29 21.55 -5.88
C GLU A 24 -0.68 21.52 -7.06
N THR A 25 -1.04 22.69 -7.56
CA THR A 25 -1.82 22.89 -8.79
C THR A 25 -0.96 22.72 -10.05
N ARG A 26 0.32 22.34 -9.92
CA ARG A 26 1.25 22.26 -11.05
C ARG A 26 0.84 21.18 -12.03
N ARG A 27 0.88 21.54 -13.31
CA ARG A 27 0.53 20.64 -14.41
C ARG A 27 1.61 19.57 -14.56
N ARG A 28 1.20 18.37 -14.99
CA ARG A 28 2.10 17.27 -15.39
C ARG A 28 3.26 17.76 -16.26
N THR A 29 2.94 18.59 -17.24
CA THR A 29 3.89 19.17 -18.19
C THR A 29 5.03 19.91 -17.49
N VAL A 30 4.77 20.62 -16.37
CA VAL A 30 5.81 21.34 -15.63
C VAL A 30 6.83 20.36 -15.06
N PHE A 31 6.36 19.26 -14.46
CA PHE A 31 7.23 18.23 -13.90
C PHE A 31 8.01 17.49 -14.99
N ASP A 32 7.34 17.04 -16.05
CA ASP A 32 7.97 16.35 -17.18
C ASP A 32 9.07 17.21 -17.82
N THR A 33 8.81 18.52 -17.97
CA THR A 33 9.78 19.47 -18.49
C THR A 33 10.94 19.71 -17.54
N GLN A 34 10.70 19.88 -16.23
CA GLN A 34 11.77 19.99 -15.23
C GLN A 34 12.66 18.75 -15.19
N HIS A 35 12.05 17.55 -15.21
CA HIS A 35 12.79 16.30 -15.24
C HIS A 35 13.65 16.19 -16.51
N ARG A 36 13.10 16.56 -17.68
CA ARG A 36 13.86 16.59 -18.93
C ARG A 36 15.01 17.59 -18.88
N ILE A 37 14.83 18.77 -18.30
CA ILE A 37 15.91 19.74 -18.07
C ILE A 37 17.02 19.12 -17.21
N THR A 38 16.66 18.47 -16.09
CA THR A 38 17.64 17.81 -15.22
C THR A 38 18.43 16.72 -15.96
N GLN A 39 17.76 15.89 -16.76
CA GLN A 39 18.44 14.87 -17.59
C GLN A 39 19.43 15.51 -18.56
N LEU A 40 18.99 16.52 -19.32
CA LEU A 40 19.82 17.24 -20.29
C LEU A 40 21.02 17.93 -19.63
N MET A 41 20.82 18.54 -18.45
CA MET A 41 21.90 19.14 -17.67
C MET A 41 22.91 18.09 -17.19
N ARG A 42 22.46 16.90 -16.77
CA ARG A 42 23.36 15.80 -16.40
C ARG A 42 24.17 15.31 -17.60
N MET A 43 23.53 15.11 -18.76
CA MET A 43 24.21 14.72 -20.00
C MET A 43 25.31 15.74 -20.37
N ARG A 44 24.97 17.04 -20.33
CA ARG A 44 25.93 18.14 -20.55
C ARG A 44 27.09 18.09 -19.56
N LEU A 45 26.80 17.87 -18.27
CA LEU A 45 27.81 17.76 -17.22
C LEU A 45 28.78 16.60 -17.47
N HIS A 46 28.29 15.50 -18.06
CA HIS A 46 29.11 14.35 -18.47
C HIS A 46 29.80 14.53 -19.84
N GLY A 47 29.82 15.74 -20.40
CA GLY A 47 30.54 16.08 -21.62
C GLY A 47 29.82 15.68 -22.92
N GLN A 48 28.52 15.38 -22.85
CA GLN A 48 27.71 15.14 -24.04
C GLN A 48 27.18 16.48 -24.58
N ASP A 49 27.18 16.64 -25.91
CA ASP A 49 26.57 17.79 -26.60
C ASP A 49 25.28 17.43 -27.34
N GLU A 50 25.03 16.14 -27.54
CA GLU A 50 23.87 15.58 -28.22
C GLU A 50 23.15 14.55 -27.34
N THR A 51 21.86 14.39 -27.61
CA THR A 51 21.03 13.34 -27.00
C THR A 51 21.15 12.03 -27.75
N ASP A 52 20.67 10.92 -27.17
CA ASP A 52 20.78 9.58 -27.76
C ASP A 52 20.18 9.46 -29.19
N ASP A 53 19.25 10.35 -29.55
CA ASP A 53 18.65 10.43 -30.88
C ASP A 53 19.23 11.56 -31.77
N GLY A 54 20.43 12.04 -31.42
CA GLY A 54 21.22 12.99 -32.22
C GLY A 54 20.77 14.44 -32.14
N ARG A 55 19.89 14.82 -31.20
CA ARG A 55 19.48 16.22 -31.04
C ARG A 55 20.45 16.99 -30.15
N SER A 56 20.79 18.22 -30.55
CA SER A 56 21.58 19.15 -29.73
C SER A 56 20.96 19.39 -28.35
N ILE A 57 21.75 19.16 -27.29
CA ILE A 57 21.33 19.37 -25.89
C ILE A 57 20.98 20.85 -25.64
N ASP A 58 21.76 21.79 -26.18
CA ASP A 58 21.50 23.23 -25.99
C ASP A 58 20.15 23.64 -26.59
N THR A 59 19.83 23.12 -27.77
CA THR A 59 18.55 23.35 -28.44
C THR A 59 17.40 22.74 -27.66
N GLU A 60 17.57 21.52 -27.15
CA GLU A 60 16.55 20.86 -26.35
C GLU A 60 16.33 21.57 -25.02
N LEU A 61 17.37 22.01 -24.32
CA LEU A 61 17.26 22.83 -23.11
C LEU A 61 16.48 24.12 -23.36
N ARG A 62 16.77 24.84 -24.45
CA ARG A 62 16.01 26.04 -24.84
C ARG A 62 14.54 25.71 -25.09
N ARG A 63 14.23 24.60 -25.77
CA ARG A 63 12.84 24.16 -25.99
C ARG A 63 12.13 23.88 -24.67
N GLN A 64 12.77 23.20 -23.73
CA GLN A 64 12.19 22.90 -22.44
C GLN A 64 11.96 24.19 -21.61
N ILE A 65 12.92 25.12 -21.60
CA ILE A 65 12.76 26.44 -20.95
C ILE A 65 11.60 27.23 -21.57
N LEU A 66 11.51 27.29 -22.90
CA LEU A 66 10.39 27.94 -23.59
C LEU A 66 9.05 27.28 -23.24
N THR A 67 9.02 25.95 -23.18
CA THR A 67 7.84 25.18 -22.76
C THR A 67 7.40 25.56 -21.36
N LEU A 68 8.33 25.64 -20.39
CA LEU A 68 8.00 26.11 -19.03
C LEU A 68 7.49 27.54 -19.04
N TRP A 69 8.15 28.43 -19.77
CA TRP A 69 7.79 29.85 -19.82
C TRP A 69 6.37 30.08 -20.38
N GLN A 70 5.96 29.26 -21.34
CA GLN A 70 4.64 29.35 -21.99
C GLN A 70 3.58 28.48 -21.33
N THR A 71 3.94 27.66 -20.34
CA THR A 71 2.99 26.80 -19.61
C THR A 71 2.58 27.48 -18.30
N ALA A 72 1.28 27.76 -18.15
CA ALA A 72 0.75 28.25 -16.89
C ALA A 72 1.04 27.26 -15.76
N LEU A 73 1.81 27.70 -14.76
CA LEU A 73 2.22 26.89 -13.61
C LEU A 73 1.04 26.48 -12.74
N ILE A 74 -0.01 27.29 -12.67
CA ILE A 74 -1.18 27.10 -11.83
C ILE A 74 -2.38 26.73 -12.70
N ARG A 75 -3.12 25.70 -12.31
CA ARG A 75 -4.41 25.34 -12.94
C ARG A 75 -5.50 26.34 -12.51
N LEU A 76 -6.41 26.66 -13.43
CA LEU A 76 -7.58 27.51 -13.15
C LEU A 76 -8.68 26.79 -12.35
N SER A 77 -8.71 25.45 -12.42
CA SER A 77 -9.67 24.61 -11.69
C SER A 77 -8.98 23.86 -10.56
N ARG A 78 -9.72 23.62 -9.47
CA ARG A 78 -9.31 22.71 -8.40
C ARG A 78 -9.03 21.32 -8.99
N LEU A 79 -7.99 20.64 -8.49
CA LEU A 79 -7.70 19.26 -8.90
C LEU A 79 -8.86 18.36 -8.47
N LYS A 80 -9.19 17.38 -9.30
CA LYS A 80 -10.06 16.29 -8.87
C LYS A 80 -9.19 15.26 -8.16
N ILE A 81 -9.77 14.47 -7.25
CA ILE A 81 -9.02 13.44 -6.52
C ILE A 81 -8.37 12.43 -7.47
N GLN A 82 -8.99 12.16 -8.63
CA GLN A 82 -8.39 11.31 -9.67
C GLN A 82 -7.06 11.88 -10.20
N ASP A 83 -6.94 13.20 -10.35
CA ASP A 83 -5.68 13.82 -10.75
C ASP A 83 -4.61 13.64 -9.66
N GLU A 84 -4.98 13.71 -8.38
CA GLU A 84 -4.06 13.55 -7.25
C GLU A 84 -3.52 12.12 -7.16
N ILE A 85 -4.40 11.11 -7.34
CA ILE A 85 -4.01 9.70 -7.43
C ILE A 85 -2.98 9.51 -8.56
N GLU A 86 -3.25 10.05 -9.75
CA GLU A 86 -2.31 9.97 -10.86
C GLU A 86 -0.98 10.68 -10.59
N VAL A 87 -1.01 11.82 -9.88
CA VAL A 87 0.20 12.56 -9.53
C VAL A 87 1.05 11.77 -8.53
N GLY A 88 0.43 11.21 -7.47
CA GLY A 88 1.12 10.37 -6.51
C GLY A 88 1.78 9.16 -7.16
N LEU A 89 1.06 8.47 -8.06
CA LEU A 89 1.57 7.28 -8.74
C LEU A 89 2.73 7.55 -9.71
N ARG A 90 2.97 8.80 -10.14
CA ARG A 90 4.09 9.13 -11.04
C ARG A 90 5.45 8.98 -10.40
N TYR A 91 5.55 9.11 -9.07
CA TYR A 91 6.82 8.96 -8.37
C TYR A 91 7.36 7.53 -8.44
N TYR A 92 6.48 6.54 -8.65
CA TYR A 92 6.88 5.13 -8.72
C TYR A 92 7.78 4.81 -9.92
N PRO A 93 7.36 4.99 -11.18
CA PRO A 93 8.25 4.81 -12.33
C PRO A 93 9.37 5.85 -12.39
N ALA A 94 9.19 7.03 -11.80
CA ALA A 94 10.23 8.06 -11.79
C ALA A 94 11.38 7.75 -10.83
N ALA A 95 11.11 7.06 -9.71
CA ALA A 95 12.12 6.75 -8.70
C ALA A 95 11.79 5.55 -7.81
N LEU A 96 10.57 5.43 -7.26
CA LEU A 96 10.32 4.52 -6.13
C LEU A 96 10.45 3.03 -6.48
N PHE A 97 10.10 2.62 -7.71
CA PHE A 97 10.31 1.24 -8.18
C PHE A 97 11.79 0.85 -8.22
N GLU A 98 12.71 1.81 -8.32
CA GLU A 98 14.15 1.55 -8.28
C GLU A 98 14.68 1.68 -6.85
N VAL A 99 14.34 2.77 -6.17
CA VAL A 99 14.96 3.18 -4.91
C VAL A 99 14.54 2.28 -3.74
N ILE A 100 13.23 2.01 -3.58
CA ILE A 100 12.75 1.29 -2.39
C ILE A 100 13.26 -0.17 -2.37
N PRO A 101 13.16 -0.96 -3.46
CA PRO A 101 13.71 -2.32 -3.49
C PRO A 101 15.23 -2.32 -3.27
N LYS A 102 15.93 -1.34 -3.85
CA LYS A 102 17.38 -1.21 -3.69
C LYS A 102 17.78 -0.94 -2.23
N VAL A 103 17.10 -0.01 -1.55
CA VAL A 103 17.38 0.29 -0.14
C VAL A 103 17.12 -0.94 0.74
N ASN A 104 16.01 -1.65 0.55
CA ASN A 104 15.73 -2.89 1.28
C ASN A 104 16.83 -3.94 1.04
N GLY A 105 17.23 -4.17 -0.21
CA GLY A 105 18.31 -5.08 -0.56
C GLY A 105 19.66 -4.69 0.06
N GLU A 106 20.02 -3.40 0.04
CA GLU A 106 21.25 -2.88 0.66
C GLU A 106 21.26 -3.08 2.18
N VAL A 107 20.16 -2.78 2.87
CA VAL A 107 20.01 -3.00 4.31
C VAL A 107 20.13 -4.48 4.65
N ARG A 108 19.39 -5.33 3.93
CA ARG A 108 19.40 -6.80 4.12
C ARG A 108 20.80 -7.38 3.89
N ASN A 109 21.51 -6.94 2.86
CA ASN A 109 22.89 -7.37 2.58
C ASN A 109 23.88 -6.89 3.65
N ALA A 110 23.75 -5.66 4.13
CA ALA A 110 24.60 -5.13 5.19
C ALA A 110 24.42 -5.92 6.50
N LEU A 111 23.17 -6.23 6.86
CA LEU A 111 22.85 -7.04 8.04
C LEU A 111 23.37 -8.46 7.92
N ARG A 112 23.12 -9.16 6.79
CA ARG A 112 23.62 -10.53 6.55
C ARG A 112 25.14 -10.60 6.52
N SER A 113 25.82 -9.57 6.01
CA SER A 113 27.29 -9.53 6.02
C SER A 113 27.84 -9.42 7.44
N ARG A 114 27.12 -8.76 8.35
CA ARG A 114 27.55 -8.55 9.73
C ARG A 114 27.12 -9.68 10.67
N TRP A 115 25.97 -10.31 10.40
CA TRP A 115 25.36 -11.39 11.16
C TRP A 115 24.80 -12.47 10.22
N PRO A 116 25.67 -13.29 9.59
CA PRO A 116 25.28 -14.23 8.54
C PRO A 116 24.38 -15.36 9.04
N ASP A 117 24.52 -15.75 10.30
CA ASP A 117 23.75 -16.84 10.92
C ASP A 117 22.44 -16.36 11.56
N ALA A 118 22.15 -15.06 11.52
CA ALA A 118 20.92 -14.48 12.06
C ALA A 118 19.92 -14.25 10.92
N ASN A 119 18.71 -14.78 11.06
CA ASN A 119 17.63 -14.54 10.10
C ASN A 119 17.02 -13.15 10.32
N LEU A 120 17.77 -12.11 9.95
CA LEU A 120 17.40 -10.71 10.12
C LEU A 120 16.57 -10.21 8.93
N LEU A 121 15.51 -9.43 9.23
CA LEU A 121 14.63 -8.80 8.25
C LEU A 121 14.09 -9.77 7.19
N GLU A 122 13.34 -10.77 7.65
CA GLU A 122 12.56 -11.64 6.76
C GLU A 122 11.63 -10.82 5.86
N GLN A 123 11.03 -9.77 6.42
CA GLN A 123 10.14 -8.84 5.75
C GLN A 123 10.86 -7.54 5.38
N PRO A 124 10.50 -6.86 4.26
CA PRO A 124 11.03 -5.54 3.92
C PRO A 124 10.74 -4.50 5.00
N ILE A 125 11.81 -3.82 5.44
CA ILE A 125 11.72 -2.76 6.45
C ILE A 125 11.15 -1.47 5.88
N LEU A 126 11.39 -1.15 4.62
CA LEU A 126 10.89 0.08 3.99
C LEU A 126 9.73 -0.24 3.04
N ARG A 127 8.53 0.22 3.37
CA ARG A 127 7.30 0.02 2.57
C ARG A 127 6.58 1.36 2.38
N PRO A 128 6.07 1.70 1.19
CA PRO A 128 5.34 2.95 1.01
C PRO A 128 3.90 2.86 1.54
N GLY A 129 3.40 3.96 2.10
CA GLY A 129 1.98 4.18 2.37
C GLY A 129 1.41 5.33 1.54
N SER A 130 0.09 5.48 1.51
CA SER A 130 -0.55 6.63 0.91
C SER A 130 -1.86 7.01 1.60
N TRP A 131 -2.13 8.32 1.64
CA TRP A 131 -3.44 8.88 1.99
C TRP A 131 -4.23 9.36 0.77
N ILE A 132 -3.61 9.36 -0.41
CA ILE A 132 -4.21 9.96 -1.60
C ILE A 132 -5.40 9.11 -2.05
N GLY A 133 -6.60 9.67 -1.86
CA GLY A 133 -7.86 9.00 -2.13
C GLY A 133 -8.45 8.25 -0.94
N GLY A 134 -7.75 8.10 0.18
CA GLY A 134 -8.23 7.45 1.41
C GLY A 134 -8.53 8.43 2.55
N ASP A 135 -7.86 9.59 2.58
CA ASP A 135 -8.15 10.67 3.52
C ASP A 135 -9.38 11.48 3.09
N ARG A 136 -10.45 11.36 3.86
CA ARG A 136 -11.74 12.01 3.62
C ARG A 136 -12.15 12.97 4.73
N ASP A 137 -11.28 13.20 5.71
CA ASP A 137 -11.54 14.16 6.77
C ASP A 137 -11.73 15.58 6.19
N GLY A 138 -12.92 16.14 6.38
CA GLY A 138 -13.33 17.42 5.78
C GLY A 138 -13.42 17.42 4.24
N ASN A 139 -13.32 16.27 3.56
CA ASN A 139 -13.36 16.18 2.09
C ASN A 139 -14.51 15.29 1.59
N PRO A 140 -15.68 15.87 1.27
CA PRO A 140 -16.84 15.10 0.84
C PRO A 140 -16.69 14.45 -0.54
N ASN A 141 -15.62 14.74 -1.30
CA ASN A 141 -15.44 14.20 -2.64
C ASN A 141 -14.81 12.80 -2.65
N VAL A 142 -14.29 12.33 -1.52
CA VAL A 142 -13.80 10.95 -1.38
C VAL A 142 -14.99 10.02 -1.13
N THR A 143 -15.12 9.01 -1.98
CA THR A 143 -16.24 8.04 -2.01
C THR A 143 -15.70 6.62 -2.17
N GLY A 144 -16.55 5.60 -2.04
CA GLY A 144 -16.15 4.21 -2.31
C GLY A 144 -15.62 3.98 -3.74
N GLU A 145 -16.07 4.77 -4.73
CA GLU A 145 -15.50 4.76 -6.08
C GLU A 145 -14.06 5.28 -6.11
N VAL A 146 -13.77 6.33 -5.32
CA VAL A 146 -12.41 6.87 -5.18
C VAL A 146 -11.48 5.84 -4.53
N ILE A 147 -11.93 5.12 -3.49
CA ILE A 147 -11.15 4.03 -2.88
C ILE A 147 -10.82 2.94 -3.92
N ARG A 148 -11.81 2.51 -4.71
CA ARG A 148 -11.61 1.51 -5.78
C ARG A 148 -10.62 2.02 -6.83
N LEU A 149 -10.73 3.29 -7.22
CA LEU A 149 -9.83 3.89 -8.20
C LEU A 149 -8.40 3.98 -7.67
N ALA A 150 -8.21 4.42 -6.41
CA ALA A 150 -6.90 4.56 -5.78
C ALA A 150 -6.20 3.20 -5.70
N THR A 151 -6.85 2.23 -5.06
CA THR A 151 -6.32 0.87 -4.88
C THR A 151 -6.11 0.14 -6.22
N GLY A 152 -7.06 0.23 -7.15
CA GLY A 152 -6.94 -0.37 -8.48
C GLY A 152 -5.87 0.28 -9.36
N SER A 153 -5.65 1.60 -9.25
CA SER A 153 -4.57 2.29 -9.97
C SER A 153 -3.19 1.97 -9.42
N ALA A 154 -3.09 1.83 -8.09
CA ALA A 154 -1.88 1.39 -7.41
C ALA A 154 -1.50 -0.04 -7.85
N ALA A 155 -2.45 -0.97 -7.78
CA ALA A 155 -2.27 -2.33 -8.30
C ALA A 155 -1.87 -2.37 -9.77
N HIS A 156 -2.53 -1.58 -10.64
CA HIS A 156 -2.19 -1.49 -12.05
C HIS A 156 -0.73 -1.04 -12.28
N ALA A 157 -0.24 -0.09 -11.48
CA ALA A 157 1.14 0.38 -11.58
C ALA A 157 2.14 -0.72 -11.16
N ALA A 158 1.88 -1.44 -10.05
CA ALA A 158 2.72 -2.55 -9.58
C ALA A 158 2.79 -3.69 -10.61
N LEU A 159 1.64 -4.24 -11.01
CA LEU A 159 1.58 -5.37 -11.94
C LEU A 159 2.13 -4.97 -13.32
N GLY A 160 1.86 -3.75 -13.79
CA GLY A 160 2.45 -3.23 -15.03
C GLY A 160 3.98 -3.17 -14.97
N HIS A 161 4.56 -2.79 -13.83
CA HIS A 161 6.00 -2.81 -13.62
C HIS A 161 6.57 -4.24 -13.67
N TYR A 162 5.93 -5.18 -12.98
CA TYR A 162 6.36 -6.58 -12.94
C TYR A 162 6.32 -7.23 -14.32
N LEU A 163 5.23 -7.07 -15.08
CA LEU A 163 5.10 -7.59 -16.45
C LEU A 163 6.20 -7.04 -17.37
N GLN A 164 6.54 -5.75 -17.21
CA GLN A 164 7.65 -5.14 -17.94
C GLN A 164 9.00 -5.76 -17.54
N GLN A 165 9.25 -6.01 -16.25
CA GLN A 165 10.49 -6.65 -15.81
C GLN A 165 10.60 -8.11 -16.27
N LEU A 166 9.50 -8.88 -16.21
CA LEU A 166 9.46 -10.26 -16.72
C LEU A 166 9.77 -10.32 -18.21
N THR A 167 9.19 -9.42 -19.01
CA THR A 167 9.50 -9.30 -20.44
C THR A 167 10.99 -9.07 -20.71
N ARG A 168 11.68 -8.33 -19.84
CA ARG A 168 13.13 -8.10 -19.94
C ARG A 168 13.92 -9.32 -19.47
N LEU A 169 13.55 -9.92 -18.34
CA LEU A 169 14.17 -11.14 -17.82
C LEU A 169 14.12 -12.30 -18.83
N GLU A 170 13.00 -12.47 -19.53
CA GLU A 170 12.86 -13.51 -20.57
C GLU A 170 13.94 -13.38 -21.67
N ARG A 171 14.36 -12.15 -21.99
CA ARG A 171 15.42 -11.88 -22.98
C ARG A 171 16.80 -12.12 -22.40
N GLU A 172 17.02 -11.74 -21.15
CA GLU A 172 18.31 -11.77 -20.46
C GLU A 172 18.70 -13.19 -20.00
N LEU A 173 17.77 -13.95 -19.39
CA LEU A 173 18.01 -15.27 -18.81
C LEU A 173 17.86 -16.40 -19.85
N SER A 174 18.80 -16.43 -20.79
CA SER A 174 18.83 -17.35 -21.94
C SER A 174 19.62 -18.65 -21.71
N MET A 175 19.94 -18.99 -20.46
CA MET A 175 20.83 -20.11 -20.16
C MET A 175 20.30 -21.43 -20.71
N SER A 176 21.16 -22.12 -21.47
CA SER A 176 20.83 -23.41 -22.09
C SER A 176 21.14 -24.57 -21.14
N ALA A 177 20.19 -25.52 -21.02
CA ALA A 177 20.36 -26.79 -20.31
C ALA A 177 21.51 -27.66 -20.85
N ARG A 178 22.04 -27.32 -22.03
CA ARG A 178 23.23 -27.94 -22.62
C ARG A 178 24.53 -27.49 -21.95
N LEU A 179 24.53 -26.31 -21.33
CA LEU A 179 25.71 -25.65 -20.78
C LEU A 179 25.67 -25.57 -19.25
N VAL A 180 24.47 -25.45 -18.66
CA VAL A 180 24.29 -25.33 -17.21
C VAL A 180 23.42 -26.45 -16.66
N LYS A 181 23.62 -26.78 -15.38
CA LYS A 181 22.74 -27.71 -14.66
C LYS A 181 21.52 -26.94 -14.14
N THR A 182 20.33 -27.46 -14.41
CA THR A 182 19.08 -26.91 -13.89
C THR A 182 18.54 -27.73 -12.73
N SER A 183 17.85 -27.07 -11.81
CA SER A 183 17.16 -27.73 -10.72
C SER A 183 15.88 -28.44 -11.20
N PRO A 184 15.45 -29.55 -10.56
CA PRO A 184 14.16 -30.18 -10.85
C PRO A 184 12.97 -29.22 -10.70
N GLU A 185 13.02 -28.36 -9.69
CA GLU A 185 11.97 -27.38 -9.36
C GLU A 185 11.80 -26.36 -10.51
N LEU A 186 12.91 -25.89 -11.11
CA LEU A 186 12.85 -25.04 -12.29
C LEU A 186 12.23 -25.74 -13.51
N LEU A 187 12.53 -27.03 -13.70
CA LEU A 187 11.98 -27.81 -14.81
C LEU A 187 10.47 -28.03 -14.65
N GLU A 188 10.00 -28.23 -13.42
CA GLU A 188 8.58 -28.31 -13.09
C GLU A 188 7.88 -26.97 -13.37
N LEU A 189 8.44 -25.85 -12.89
CA LEU A 189 7.91 -24.50 -13.17
C LEU A 189 7.88 -24.19 -14.68
N ALA A 190 8.86 -24.66 -15.45
CA ALA A 190 8.91 -24.50 -16.90
C ALA A 190 7.94 -25.44 -17.65
N GLY A 191 7.46 -26.51 -17.00
CA GLY A 191 6.68 -27.58 -17.58
C GLY A 191 5.46 -27.12 -18.39
N PRO A 192 4.61 -26.21 -17.87
CA PRO A 192 3.43 -25.70 -18.57
C PRO A 192 3.70 -24.92 -19.86
N CYS A 193 4.93 -24.44 -20.09
CA CYS A 193 5.31 -23.73 -21.30
C CYS A 193 5.79 -24.72 -22.38
N ASP A 194 4.90 -25.09 -23.31
CA ASP A 194 5.21 -25.95 -24.45
C ASP A 194 5.75 -25.12 -25.65
N GLU A 195 7.04 -24.82 -25.62
CA GLU A 195 7.76 -24.17 -26.72
C GLU A 195 8.93 -25.05 -27.21
N PRO A 196 8.70 -25.98 -28.16
CA PRO A 196 9.73 -26.91 -28.63
C PRO A 196 10.98 -26.22 -29.18
N ALA A 197 10.82 -25.05 -29.81
CA ALA A 197 11.91 -24.25 -30.34
C ALA A 197 12.88 -23.72 -29.25
N ARG A 198 12.47 -23.74 -27.99
CA ARG A 198 13.22 -23.28 -26.82
C ARG A 198 13.33 -24.37 -25.75
N ALA A 199 13.23 -25.64 -26.15
CA ALA A 199 13.25 -26.77 -25.24
C ALA A 199 14.53 -26.82 -24.39
N ASP A 200 15.66 -26.32 -24.92
CA ASP A 200 16.91 -26.23 -24.19
C ASP A 200 17.09 -24.96 -23.37
N GLU A 201 16.12 -24.04 -23.31
CA GLU A 201 16.16 -22.77 -22.55
C GLU A 201 15.18 -22.77 -21.35
N PRO A 202 15.41 -23.60 -20.31
CA PRO A 202 14.45 -23.79 -19.21
C PRO A 202 14.14 -22.52 -18.41
N TYR A 203 15.09 -21.61 -18.25
CA TYR A 203 14.89 -20.35 -17.53
C TYR A 203 13.90 -19.42 -18.24
N ARG A 204 14.01 -19.31 -19.56
CA ARG A 204 13.09 -18.53 -20.38
C ARG A 204 11.69 -19.13 -20.35
N ARG A 205 11.58 -20.46 -20.41
CA ARG A 205 10.30 -21.17 -20.29
C ARG A 205 9.65 -20.95 -18.92
N ALA A 206 10.41 -21.08 -17.83
CA ALA A 206 9.93 -20.80 -16.47
C ALA A 206 9.44 -19.35 -16.32
N LEU A 207 10.23 -18.36 -16.75
CA LEU A 207 9.82 -16.95 -16.73
C LEU A 207 8.55 -16.70 -17.53
N ARG A 208 8.37 -17.40 -18.65
CA ARG A 208 7.19 -17.28 -19.49
C ARG A 208 5.94 -17.88 -18.83
N VAL A 209 6.09 -18.95 -18.05
CA VAL A 209 5.01 -19.46 -17.18
C VAL A 209 4.64 -18.41 -16.13
N VAL A 210 5.63 -17.86 -15.41
CA VAL A 210 5.42 -16.79 -14.41
C VAL A 210 4.71 -15.58 -15.03
N HIS A 211 5.13 -15.18 -16.24
CA HIS A 211 4.51 -14.09 -16.99
C HIS A 211 3.06 -14.41 -17.40
N GLY A 212 2.78 -15.64 -17.82
CA GLY A 212 1.41 -16.07 -18.15
C GLY A 212 0.50 -16.06 -16.93
N ARG A 213 0.95 -16.61 -15.80
CA ARG A 213 0.20 -16.58 -14.53
C ARG A 213 -0.04 -15.15 -14.04
N LEU A 214 0.98 -14.29 -14.08
CA LEU A 214 0.82 -12.88 -13.70
C LEU A 214 -0.12 -12.12 -14.67
N SER A 215 -0.11 -12.47 -15.96
CA SER A 215 -1.06 -11.90 -16.93
C SER A 215 -2.49 -12.33 -16.64
N ALA A 216 -2.72 -13.58 -16.21
CA ALA A 216 -4.02 -14.06 -15.76
C ALA A 216 -4.46 -13.33 -14.48
N THR A 217 -3.58 -13.19 -13.48
CA THR A 217 -3.85 -12.38 -12.28
C THR A 217 -4.22 -10.94 -12.63
N ALA A 218 -3.44 -10.28 -13.49
CA ALA A 218 -3.70 -8.92 -13.93
C ALA A 218 -5.04 -8.80 -14.67
N HIS A 219 -5.46 -9.83 -15.40
CA HIS A 219 -6.75 -9.85 -16.08
C HIS A 219 -7.92 -9.97 -15.10
N GLU A 220 -7.75 -10.74 -14.02
CA GLU A 220 -8.78 -11.00 -13.01
C GLU A 220 -8.97 -9.83 -12.05
N ILE A 221 -7.89 -9.24 -11.54
CA ILE A 221 -7.96 -8.28 -10.43
C ILE A 221 -8.02 -6.81 -10.86
N LEU A 222 -7.61 -6.47 -12.10
CA LEU A 222 -7.52 -5.09 -12.56
C LEU A 222 -8.68 -4.70 -13.48
N ASP A 223 -9.23 -3.51 -13.26
CA ASP A 223 -10.24 -2.92 -14.14
C ASP A 223 -9.64 -2.46 -15.49
N ARG A 224 -8.34 -2.21 -15.55
CA ARG A 224 -7.61 -1.73 -16.73
C ARG A 224 -6.47 -2.67 -17.08
N ARG A 225 -6.42 -3.09 -18.35
CA ARG A 225 -5.38 -3.98 -18.86
C ARG A 225 -4.01 -3.28 -18.93
N PRO A 226 -2.98 -3.78 -18.23
CA PRO A 226 -1.61 -3.29 -18.39
C PRO A 226 -1.03 -3.69 -19.75
N GLN A 227 0.11 -3.10 -20.09
CA GLN A 227 0.90 -3.50 -21.26
C GLN A 227 1.61 -4.84 -20.99
N HIS A 228 2.13 -5.46 -22.05
CA HIS A 228 2.94 -6.69 -22.00
C HIS A 228 2.20 -7.99 -21.61
N LEU A 229 0.89 -7.97 -21.42
CA LEU A 229 0.11 -9.18 -21.17
C LEU A 229 0.34 -10.26 -22.23
N ILE A 230 0.42 -11.51 -21.78
CA ILE A 230 0.41 -12.71 -22.61
C ILE A 230 -0.73 -13.64 -22.17
N ASP A 231 -1.25 -14.45 -23.09
CA ASP A 231 -2.27 -15.45 -22.78
C ASP A 231 -1.71 -16.85 -23.05
N LEU A 232 -1.54 -17.62 -21.98
CA LEU A 232 -1.10 -19.02 -22.01
C LEU A 232 -2.16 -19.97 -21.42
N GLY A 233 -3.36 -19.47 -21.06
CA GLY A 233 -4.38 -20.28 -20.39
C GLY A 233 -3.97 -20.83 -19.03
N LEU A 234 -3.01 -20.18 -18.35
CA LEU A 234 -2.52 -20.58 -17.03
C LEU A 234 -3.37 -19.95 -15.92
N PRO A 235 -3.49 -20.60 -14.74
CA PRO A 235 -4.22 -20.04 -13.62
C PRO A 235 -3.52 -18.79 -13.06
N ALA A 236 -4.33 -17.85 -12.56
CA ALA A 236 -3.85 -16.69 -11.83
C ALA A 236 -3.13 -17.10 -10.53
N TYR A 237 -2.19 -16.28 -10.09
CA TYR A 237 -1.75 -16.25 -8.69
C TYR A 237 -2.86 -15.74 -7.78
N GLU A 238 -3.04 -16.39 -6.63
CA GLU A 238 -3.97 -15.93 -5.58
C GLU A 238 -3.34 -14.81 -4.74
N THR A 239 -2.03 -14.88 -4.50
CA THR A 239 -1.28 -13.90 -3.69
C THR A 239 0.06 -13.52 -4.35
N SER A 240 0.62 -12.38 -3.92
CA SER A 240 1.97 -11.99 -4.36
C SER A 240 3.07 -12.92 -3.87
N ASP A 241 2.83 -13.65 -2.77
CA ASP A 241 3.80 -14.59 -2.20
C ASP A 241 3.98 -15.81 -3.10
N GLU A 242 2.93 -16.24 -3.81
CA GLU A 242 3.05 -17.29 -4.83
C GLU A 242 3.89 -16.84 -6.03
N LEU A 243 3.74 -15.57 -6.46
CA LEU A 243 4.59 -15.00 -7.50
C LEU A 243 6.06 -14.95 -7.02
N LEU A 244 6.28 -14.51 -5.78
CA LEU A 244 7.63 -14.46 -5.20
C LEU A 244 8.24 -15.86 -5.09
N ALA A 245 7.47 -16.87 -4.69
CA ALA A 245 7.92 -18.26 -4.61
C ALA A 245 8.37 -18.80 -5.97
N ASP A 246 7.64 -18.53 -7.06
CA ASP A 246 8.06 -18.92 -8.40
C ASP A 246 9.36 -18.20 -8.84
N LEU A 247 9.52 -16.93 -8.48
CA LEU A 247 10.77 -16.18 -8.73
C LEU A 247 11.95 -16.72 -7.88
N ASP A 248 11.68 -17.19 -6.67
CA ASP A 248 12.66 -17.81 -5.77
C ASP A 248 13.18 -19.14 -6.33
N VAL A 249 12.32 -19.93 -6.99
CA VAL A 249 12.76 -21.14 -7.71
C VAL A 249 13.80 -20.80 -8.79
N ILE A 250 13.57 -19.71 -9.53
CA ILE A 250 14.50 -19.23 -10.57
C ILE A 250 15.82 -18.78 -9.95
N ASP A 251 15.76 -17.99 -8.86
CA ASP A 251 16.95 -17.52 -8.12
C ASP A 251 17.78 -18.70 -7.57
N ALA A 252 17.13 -19.64 -6.90
CA ALA A 252 17.77 -20.82 -6.31
C ALA A 252 18.46 -21.67 -7.38
N SER A 253 17.83 -21.86 -8.54
CA SER A 253 18.43 -22.61 -9.65
C SER A 253 19.68 -21.92 -10.21
N LEU A 254 19.64 -20.59 -10.40
CA LEU A 254 20.81 -19.81 -10.85
C LEU A 254 21.97 -19.92 -9.88
N ARG A 255 21.71 -19.78 -8.57
CA ARG A 255 22.74 -19.87 -7.53
C ARG A 255 23.35 -21.27 -7.48
N ARG A 256 22.53 -22.32 -7.63
CA ARG A 256 22.96 -23.73 -7.56
C ARG A 256 24.01 -24.09 -8.61
N HIS A 257 23.97 -23.48 -9.80
CA HIS A 257 24.98 -23.71 -10.85
C HIS A 257 26.02 -22.59 -10.97
N GLY A 258 26.17 -21.76 -9.93
CA GLY A 258 27.24 -20.77 -9.83
C GLY A 258 26.98 -19.46 -10.58
N SER A 259 25.73 -19.17 -10.98
CA SER A 259 25.36 -17.94 -11.68
C SER A 259 24.72 -16.90 -10.76
N ALA A 260 25.21 -16.79 -9.52
CA ALA A 260 24.74 -15.81 -8.54
C ALA A 260 24.77 -14.37 -9.08
N LEU A 261 25.78 -14.01 -9.89
CA LEU A 261 25.89 -12.67 -10.49
C LEU A 261 24.67 -12.32 -11.39
N LEU A 262 24.06 -13.30 -12.04
CA LEU A 262 22.83 -13.09 -12.83
C LEU A 262 21.60 -12.99 -11.91
N ALA A 263 21.58 -13.78 -10.84
CA ALA A 263 20.50 -13.77 -9.86
C ALA A 263 20.44 -12.43 -9.09
N ASP A 264 21.61 -11.88 -8.76
CA ASP A 264 21.79 -10.64 -7.99
C ASP A 264 21.49 -9.36 -8.81
N ASP A 265 21.16 -9.46 -10.10
CA ASP A 265 20.83 -8.31 -10.96
C ASP A 265 19.31 -8.04 -11.05
N ARG A 266 18.69 -8.15 -12.23
CA ARG A 266 17.27 -7.80 -12.44
C ARG A 266 16.33 -8.73 -11.67
N LEU A 267 16.68 -10.01 -11.54
CA LEU A 267 15.85 -10.97 -10.81
C LEU A 267 15.74 -10.59 -9.34
N ALA A 268 16.86 -10.31 -8.65
CA ALA A 268 16.84 -9.83 -7.28
C ALA A 268 16.03 -8.53 -7.14
N ARG A 269 16.21 -7.55 -8.03
CA ARG A 269 15.40 -6.31 -7.99
C ARG A 269 13.90 -6.56 -8.16
N LEU A 270 13.50 -7.48 -9.03
CA LEU A 270 12.10 -7.85 -9.21
C LEU A 270 11.55 -8.57 -7.98
N ARG A 271 12.29 -9.52 -7.40
CA ARG A 271 11.92 -10.22 -6.17
C ARG A 271 11.71 -9.24 -5.02
N GLU A 272 12.66 -8.34 -4.78
CA GLU A 272 12.55 -7.28 -3.77
C GLU A 272 11.35 -6.34 -4.06
N ALA A 273 11.07 -6.04 -5.32
CA ALA A 273 9.91 -5.22 -5.68
C ALA A 273 8.57 -5.95 -5.44
N VAL A 274 8.50 -7.27 -5.65
CA VAL A 274 7.30 -8.06 -5.32
C VAL A 274 7.12 -8.15 -3.81
N ASP A 275 8.19 -8.42 -3.07
CA ASP A 275 8.21 -8.51 -1.59
C ASP A 275 7.77 -7.18 -0.93
N VAL A 276 8.23 -6.04 -1.46
CA VAL A 276 7.87 -4.71 -0.94
C VAL A 276 6.46 -4.27 -1.31
N PHE A 277 6.12 -4.35 -2.60
CA PHE A 277 4.94 -3.67 -3.14
C PHE A 277 3.73 -4.61 -3.27
N GLY A 278 3.94 -5.94 -3.29
CA GLY A 278 2.88 -6.92 -3.52
C GLY A 278 1.99 -6.61 -4.73
N PHE A 279 0.72 -7.01 -4.67
CA PHE A 279 -0.26 -6.62 -5.69
C PHE A 279 -0.97 -5.28 -5.41
N HIS A 280 -0.69 -4.64 -4.28
CA HIS A 280 -1.37 -3.43 -3.82
C HIS A 280 -0.53 -2.15 -4.01
N LEU A 281 0.76 -2.27 -4.34
CA LEU A 281 1.77 -1.19 -4.45
C LEU A 281 2.11 -0.49 -3.14
N SER A 282 1.12 0.07 -2.45
CA SER A 282 1.26 0.80 -1.20
C SER A 282 -0.03 0.70 -0.40
N GLY A 283 0.07 0.63 0.92
CA GLY A 283 -1.10 0.64 1.78
C GLY A 283 -1.84 1.97 1.68
N LEU A 284 -3.15 1.92 1.45
CA LEU A 284 -4.03 3.09 1.47
C LEU A 284 -4.65 3.22 2.86
N ASP A 285 -4.21 4.22 3.63
CA ASP A 285 -4.86 4.50 4.90
C ASP A 285 -6.20 5.18 4.64
N LEU A 286 -7.21 4.77 5.40
CA LEU A 286 -8.48 5.49 5.47
C LEU A 286 -8.41 6.47 6.63
N ARG A 287 -8.94 7.68 6.46
CA ARG A 287 -9.02 8.66 7.57
C ARG A 287 -10.36 9.37 7.59
N GLN A 288 -10.99 9.49 8.76
CA GLN A 288 -12.25 10.24 8.93
C GLN A 288 -12.40 10.72 10.37
N ASN A 289 -13.18 11.78 10.54
CA ASN A 289 -13.51 12.38 11.83
C ASN A 289 -14.47 11.50 12.66
N SER A 290 -14.21 11.41 13.97
CA SER A 290 -15.03 10.67 14.96
C SER A 290 -16.51 11.09 14.95
N ASP A 291 -16.83 12.39 14.81
CA ASP A 291 -18.21 12.89 14.78
C ASP A 291 -19.04 12.24 13.65
N VAL A 292 -18.40 11.91 12.53
CA VAL A 292 -19.04 11.22 11.41
C VAL A 292 -19.30 9.76 11.76
N HIS A 293 -18.41 9.11 12.51
CA HIS A 293 -18.62 7.75 12.99
C HIS A 293 -19.79 7.70 13.97
N GLU A 294 -19.84 8.62 14.94
CA GLU A 294 -20.93 8.72 15.92
C GLU A 294 -22.28 8.85 15.21
N GLN A 295 -22.37 9.77 14.24
CA GLN A 295 -23.59 10.00 13.48
C GLN A 295 -24.04 8.77 12.70
N VAL A 296 -23.13 8.11 11.99
CA VAL A 296 -23.46 6.93 11.19
C VAL A 296 -23.83 5.76 12.08
N VAL A 297 -23.04 5.47 13.12
CA VAL A 297 -23.30 4.36 14.05
C VAL A 297 -24.61 4.56 14.80
N ALA A 298 -24.94 5.78 15.23
CA ALA A 298 -26.24 6.09 15.82
C ALA A 298 -27.40 5.72 14.89
N GLU A 299 -27.28 6.06 13.60
CA GLU A 299 -28.28 5.74 12.59
C GLU A 299 -28.40 4.22 12.36
N LEU A 300 -27.27 3.50 12.28
CA LEU A 300 -27.27 2.05 12.12
C LEU A 300 -27.93 1.34 13.30
N LEU A 301 -27.61 1.75 14.53
CA LEU A 301 -28.18 1.20 15.76
C LEU A 301 -29.69 1.46 15.88
N ALA A 302 -30.14 2.65 15.48
CA ALA A 302 -31.56 3.00 15.46
C ALA A 302 -32.32 2.18 14.41
N TRP A 303 -31.77 2.06 13.20
CA TRP A 303 -32.36 1.26 12.12
C TRP A 303 -32.46 -0.22 12.49
N ALA A 304 -31.41 -0.78 13.10
CA ALA A 304 -31.36 -2.17 13.54
C ALA A 304 -32.29 -2.47 14.74
N GLY A 305 -32.90 -1.45 15.34
CA GLY A 305 -33.71 -1.57 16.55
C GLY A 305 -32.90 -1.89 17.81
N VAL A 306 -31.59 -1.59 17.80
CA VAL A 306 -30.70 -1.80 18.96
C VAL A 306 -30.86 -0.66 19.96
N HIS A 307 -30.78 0.59 19.50
CA HIS A 307 -30.95 1.76 20.35
C HIS A 307 -31.45 2.96 19.55
N PRO A 308 -32.55 3.63 19.97
CA PRO A 308 -33.16 4.70 19.18
C PRO A 308 -32.41 6.04 19.25
N ASP A 309 -31.61 6.28 20.29
CA ASP A 309 -30.91 7.56 20.52
C ASP A 309 -29.53 7.33 21.15
N TYR A 310 -28.60 6.78 20.36
CA TYR A 310 -27.24 6.47 20.81
C TYR A 310 -26.48 7.71 21.31
N VAL A 311 -26.68 8.87 20.67
CA VAL A 311 -25.98 10.12 20.98
C VAL A 311 -26.28 10.61 22.40
N ALA A 312 -27.47 10.33 22.93
CA ALA A 312 -27.86 10.71 24.29
C ALA A 312 -27.19 9.88 25.40
N LEU A 313 -26.55 8.75 25.06
CA LEU A 313 -25.89 7.87 26.03
C LEU A 313 -24.60 8.52 26.58
N SER A 314 -24.32 8.26 27.86
CA SER A 314 -23.02 8.58 28.45
C SER A 314 -21.92 7.66 27.92
N GLU A 315 -20.66 8.08 28.01
CA GLU A 315 -19.51 7.29 27.52
C GLU A 315 -19.49 5.82 28.03
N PRO A 316 -19.70 5.52 29.33
CA PRO A 316 -19.75 4.13 29.79
C PRO A 316 -20.89 3.32 29.16
N GLU A 317 -22.06 3.94 28.96
CA GLU A 317 -23.22 3.30 28.33
C GLU A 317 -22.97 3.04 26.84
N ARG A 318 -22.30 3.97 26.14
CA ARG A 318 -21.87 3.79 24.75
C ARG A 318 -20.90 2.62 24.62
N VAL A 319 -19.86 2.58 25.47
CA VAL A 319 -18.86 1.50 25.47
C VAL A 319 -19.52 0.15 25.74
N GLU A 320 -20.39 0.04 26.75
CA GLU A 320 -21.10 -1.21 27.06
C GLU A 320 -21.92 -1.70 25.86
N LEU A 321 -22.68 -0.80 25.22
CA LEU A 321 -23.49 -1.12 24.06
C LEU A 321 -22.66 -1.57 22.86
N LEU A 322 -21.60 -0.82 22.52
CA LEU A 322 -20.76 -1.13 21.37
C LEU A 322 -19.99 -2.45 21.56
N VAL A 323 -19.48 -2.71 22.77
CA VAL A 323 -18.83 -3.99 23.11
C VAL A 323 -19.81 -5.15 22.95
N ALA A 324 -21.06 -4.98 23.40
CA ALA A 324 -22.09 -6.00 23.23
C ALA A 324 -22.39 -6.28 21.74
N GLU A 325 -22.53 -5.23 20.92
CA GLU A 325 -22.81 -5.40 19.49
C GLU A 325 -21.60 -5.98 18.71
N LEU A 326 -20.37 -5.58 19.04
CA LEU A 326 -19.14 -6.14 18.46
C LEU A 326 -18.93 -7.61 18.82
N GLY A 327 -19.46 -8.05 19.97
CA GLY A 327 -19.44 -9.45 20.38
C GLY A 327 -20.36 -10.38 19.56
N THR A 328 -21.24 -9.82 18.73
CA THR A 328 -22.18 -10.60 17.90
C THR A 328 -21.77 -10.59 16.43
N ARG A 329 -22.09 -11.65 15.68
CA ARG A 329 -21.87 -11.73 14.22
C ARG A 329 -23.04 -11.27 13.36
N ARG A 330 -24.16 -10.89 13.97
CA ARG A 330 -25.30 -10.38 13.19
C ARG A 330 -24.88 -9.05 12.55
N PRO A 331 -25.12 -8.85 11.24
CA PRO A 331 -25.04 -7.52 10.64
C PRO A 331 -26.07 -6.60 11.28
N LEU A 332 -25.72 -5.34 11.49
CA LEU A 332 -26.67 -4.30 11.87
C LEU A 332 -27.58 -3.94 10.71
N ILE A 333 -27.09 -4.02 9.47
CA ILE A 333 -27.82 -3.62 8.27
C ILE A 333 -28.19 -4.80 7.37
N ARG A 334 -29.26 -4.60 6.59
CA ARG A 334 -29.67 -5.49 5.49
C ARG A 334 -29.70 -4.70 4.18
N ASP A 335 -29.82 -5.41 3.06
CA ASP A 335 -29.86 -4.79 1.72
C ASP A 335 -31.03 -3.79 1.52
N ASP A 336 -32.09 -3.89 2.33
CA ASP A 336 -33.26 -3.00 2.32
C ASP A 336 -33.17 -1.83 3.31
N ALA A 337 -31.97 -1.55 3.86
CA ALA A 337 -31.79 -0.47 4.83
C ALA A 337 -32.03 0.93 4.24
N GLU A 338 -32.95 1.67 4.86
CA GLU A 338 -33.29 3.04 4.50
C GLU A 338 -32.41 4.02 5.27
N LEU A 339 -31.16 4.14 4.83
CA LEU A 339 -30.16 5.01 5.46
C LEU A 339 -30.04 6.36 4.75
N SER A 340 -29.49 7.36 5.45
CA SER A 340 -29.12 8.67 4.95
C SER A 340 -28.03 8.60 3.88
N GLU A 341 -27.87 9.67 3.10
CA GLU A 341 -26.79 9.75 2.10
C GLU A 341 -25.40 9.62 2.75
N LEU A 342 -25.22 10.20 3.94
CA LEU A 342 -23.97 10.12 4.69
C LEU A 342 -23.67 8.67 5.10
N ALA A 343 -24.61 7.99 5.75
CA ALA A 343 -24.41 6.62 6.21
C ALA A 343 -24.14 5.66 5.04
N ARG A 344 -24.90 5.78 3.93
CA ARG A 344 -24.63 4.98 2.72
C ARG A 344 -23.23 5.24 2.16
N LYS A 345 -22.83 6.51 2.07
CA LYS A 345 -21.52 6.88 1.55
C LYS A 345 -20.39 6.32 2.40
N GLU A 346 -20.49 6.40 3.73
CA GLU A 346 -19.47 5.87 4.64
C GLU A 346 -19.41 4.33 4.60
N LEU A 347 -20.57 3.66 4.50
CA LEU A 347 -20.65 2.22 4.27
C LEU A 347 -20.01 1.79 2.93
N ASP A 348 -20.30 2.52 1.84
CA ASP A 348 -19.70 2.26 0.52
C ASP A 348 -18.16 2.35 0.55
N ILE A 349 -17.61 3.21 1.41
CA ILE A 349 -16.16 3.37 1.59
C ILE A 349 -15.57 2.15 2.29
N VAL A 350 -16.15 1.70 3.40
CA VAL A 350 -15.65 0.50 4.10
C VAL A 350 -15.89 -0.78 3.28
N PHE A 351 -16.96 -0.87 2.50
CA PHE A 351 -17.15 -1.97 1.55
C PHE A 351 -16.13 -1.96 0.40
N ALA A 352 -15.78 -0.77 -0.12
CA ALA A 352 -14.71 -0.64 -1.10
C ALA A 352 -13.35 -1.07 -0.53
N ALA A 353 -13.09 -0.76 0.74
CA ALA A 353 -11.90 -1.22 1.47
C ALA A 353 -11.90 -2.74 1.67
N ALA A 354 -13.04 -3.33 2.03
CA ALA A 354 -13.18 -4.80 2.14
C ALA A 354 -12.91 -5.50 0.81
N ARG A 355 -13.39 -4.92 -0.31
CA ARG A 355 -13.02 -5.40 -1.64
C ARG A 355 -11.51 -5.29 -1.87
N ALA A 356 -10.88 -4.17 -1.54
CA ALA A 356 -9.44 -3.99 -1.75
C ALA A 356 -8.62 -5.02 -0.94
N VAL A 357 -8.96 -5.26 0.33
CA VAL A 357 -8.35 -6.29 1.17
C VAL A 357 -8.51 -7.68 0.56
N ARG A 358 -9.72 -8.02 0.08
CA ARG A 358 -9.98 -9.32 -0.54
C ARG A 358 -9.23 -9.54 -1.86
N VAL A 359 -9.11 -8.50 -2.68
CA VAL A 359 -8.58 -8.60 -4.05
C VAL A 359 -7.06 -8.41 -4.10
N PHE A 360 -6.51 -7.51 -3.27
CA PHE A 360 -5.09 -7.12 -3.31
C PHE A 360 -4.31 -7.55 -2.06
N GLY A 361 -4.99 -8.17 -1.08
CA GLY A 361 -4.42 -8.60 0.20
C GLY A 361 -4.61 -7.57 1.32
N ALA A 362 -4.45 -8.00 2.57
CA ALA A 362 -4.67 -7.18 3.78
C ALA A 362 -3.86 -5.88 3.80
N ALA A 363 -2.64 -5.90 3.27
CA ALA A 363 -1.77 -4.72 3.21
C ALA A 363 -2.29 -3.60 2.28
N ALA A 364 -3.31 -3.84 1.46
CA ALA A 364 -3.92 -2.83 0.60
C ALA A 364 -4.59 -1.70 1.39
N VAL A 365 -5.16 -2.01 2.55
CA VAL A 365 -5.76 -1.04 3.48
C VAL A 365 -5.28 -1.39 4.89
N PRO A 366 -4.09 -0.91 5.30
CA PRO A 366 -3.49 -1.36 6.55
C PRO A 366 -4.16 -0.74 7.77
N ASN A 367 -4.64 0.51 7.65
CA ASN A 367 -5.11 1.33 8.76
C ASN A 367 -6.38 2.13 8.44
N TYR A 368 -7.19 2.34 9.48
CA TYR A 368 -8.33 3.24 9.55
C TYR A 368 -8.08 4.24 10.69
N ILE A 369 -7.79 5.48 10.33
CA ILE A 369 -7.40 6.57 11.19
C ILE A 369 -8.63 7.38 11.60
N ILE A 370 -8.77 7.65 12.89
CA ILE A 370 -9.87 8.43 13.47
C ILE A 370 -9.33 9.81 13.86
N SER A 371 -9.62 10.82 13.06
CA SER A 371 -9.34 12.22 13.42
C SER A 371 -10.21 12.65 14.60
N MET A 372 -9.71 13.60 15.40
CA MET A 372 -10.40 14.10 16.60
C MET A 372 -10.86 12.95 17.52
N CYS A 373 -10.01 11.95 17.76
CA CYS A 373 -10.33 10.88 18.71
C CYS A 373 -10.23 11.41 20.15
N GLN A 374 -11.32 11.34 20.91
CA GLN A 374 -11.48 11.90 22.26
C GLN A 374 -11.95 10.88 23.30
N SER A 375 -12.46 9.71 22.89
CA SER A 375 -13.02 8.72 23.80
C SER A 375 -12.74 7.27 23.36
N VAL A 376 -13.18 6.30 24.18
CA VAL A 376 -13.10 4.87 23.83
C VAL A 376 -14.21 4.52 22.84
N SER A 377 -15.38 5.16 22.93
CA SER A 377 -16.47 4.96 21.97
C SER A 377 -16.03 5.25 20.54
N ASP A 378 -15.21 6.30 20.30
CA ASP A 378 -14.72 6.64 18.96
C ASP A 378 -13.98 5.47 18.28
N LEU A 379 -13.14 4.75 19.04
CA LEU A 379 -12.44 3.55 18.58
C LEU A 379 -13.42 2.42 18.23
N LEU A 380 -14.42 2.23 19.09
CA LEU A 380 -15.40 1.16 18.96
C LEU A 380 -16.43 1.44 17.86
N GLU A 381 -16.73 2.70 17.57
CA GLU A 381 -17.59 3.12 16.45
C GLU A 381 -16.94 2.79 15.11
N ALA A 382 -15.64 3.12 14.95
CA ALA A 382 -14.88 2.68 13.77
C ALA A 382 -14.84 1.14 13.67
N ALA A 383 -14.73 0.44 14.81
CA ALA A 383 -14.78 -1.01 14.86
C ALA A 383 -16.12 -1.56 14.35
N ILE A 384 -17.25 -0.93 14.70
CA ILE A 384 -18.58 -1.31 14.17
C ILE A 384 -18.60 -1.18 12.64
N LEU A 385 -18.12 -0.07 12.09
CA LEU A 385 -18.10 0.13 10.64
C LEU A 385 -17.23 -0.92 9.92
N LEU A 386 -16.06 -1.25 10.47
CA LEU A 386 -15.20 -2.31 9.93
C LEU A 386 -15.86 -3.69 10.03
N LYS A 387 -16.55 -3.98 11.14
CA LYS A 387 -17.30 -5.22 11.32
C LYS A 387 -18.39 -5.38 10.27
N GLU A 388 -19.17 -4.33 10.00
CA GLU A 388 -20.24 -4.38 9.00
C GLU A 388 -19.72 -4.69 7.58
N ALA A 389 -18.47 -4.32 7.28
CA ALA A 389 -17.80 -4.64 6.03
C ALA A 389 -17.10 -6.01 6.01
N GLY A 390 -17.13 -6.76 7.13
CA GLY A 390 -16.40 -8.02 7.30
C GLY A 390 -14.88 -7.84 7.47
N LEU A 391 -14.42 -6.63 7.81
CA LEU A 391 -13.03 -6.29 8.09
C LEU A 391 -12.67 -6.41 9.58
N LEU A 392 -13.62 -6.85 10.41
CA LEU A 392 -13.42 -7.11 11.82
C LEU A 392 -14.31 -8.27 12.29
N ASP A 393 -13.72 -9.27 12.94
CA ASP A 393 -14.45 -10.30 13.71
C ASP A 393 -13.65 -10.66 14.96
N VAL A 394 -14.21 -10.40 16.13
CA VAL A 394 -13.62 -10.68 17.44
C VAL A 394 -14.42 -11.71 18.25
N SER A 395 -15.45 -12.30 17.64
CA SER A 395 -16.35 -13.24 18.31
C SER A 395 -15.82 -14.68 18.40
N ALA A 396 -14.84 -15.03 17.56
CA ALA A 396 -14.18 -16.34 17.56
C ALA A 396 -12.66 -16.18 17.39
N MET A 397 -12.07 -16.73 16.31
CA MET A 397 -10.68 -16.45 15.95
C MET A 397 -10.58 -14.99 15.51
N PRO A 398 -9.86 -14.14 16.26
CA PRO A 398 -9.82 -12.71 15.98
C PRO A 398 -9.27 -12.43 14.57
N TYR A 399 -9.98 -11.60 13.81
CA TYR A 399 -9.63 -11.15 12.48
C TYR A 399 -9.75 -9.63 12.42
N ALA A 400 -8.64 -8.94 12.20
CA ALA A 400 -8.57 -7.47 12.12
C ALA A 400 -7.48 -7.02 11.12
N PRO A 401 -7.65 -7.27 9.81
CA PRO A 401 -6.67 -6.89 8.78
C PRO A 401 -6.43 -5.37 8.72
N VAL A 402 -7.42 -4.56 9.11
CA VAL A 402 -7.32 -3.09 9.17
C VAL A 402 -7.14 -2.64 10.61
N GLY A 403 -6.07 -1.91 10.91
CA GLY A 403 -5.79 -1.37 12.24
C GLY A 403 -6.61 -0.13 12.51
N ILE A 404 -7.20 -0.04 13.70
CA ILE A 404 -7.87 1.19 14.16
C ILE A 404 -6.82 2.08 14.80
N VAL A 405 -6.62 3.27 14.26
CA VAL A 405 -5.56 4.19 14.66
C VAL A 405 -6.19 5.48 15.20
N PRO A 406 -6.17 5.72 16.52
CA PRO A 406 -6.58 7.01 17.06
C PRO A 406 -5.57 8.09 16.64
N LEU A 407 -6.08 9.23 16.21
CA LEU A 407 -5.29 10.43 15.96
C LEU A 407 -5.64 11.48 17.03
N PHE A 408 -4.67 11.74 17.91
CA PHE A 408 -4.78 12.77 18.96
C PHE A 408 -4.20 14.09 18.44
N GLU A 409 -5.06 15.11 18.29
CA GLU A 409 -4.73 16.36 17.57
C GLU A 409 -4.74 17.60 18.46
N THR A 410 -5.57 17.66 19.50
CA THR A 410 -5.60 18.80 20.44
C THR A 410 -4.68 18.56 21.64
N ILE A 411 -4.35 19.62 22.39
CA ILE A 411 -3.54 19.46 23.61
C ILE A 411 -4.25 18.59 24.64
N ASP A 412 -5.56 18.77 24.80
CA ASP A 412 -6.36 18.00 25.76
C ASP A 412 -6.46 16.53 25.33
N ASP A 413 -6.53 16.24 24.03
CA ASP A 413 -6.56 14.87 23.52
C ASP A 413 -5.19 14.19 23.70
N LEU A 414 -4.08 14.89 23.47
CA LEU A 414 -2.74 14.37 23.75
C LEU A 414 -2.56 14.02 25.24
N GLN A 415 -3.05 14.87 26.14
CA GLN A 415 -2.99 14.62 27.59
C GLN A 415 -3.84 13.42 28.01
N ARG A 416 -5.00 13.24 27.38
CA ARG A 416 -5.92 12.13 27.69
C ARG A 416 -5.63 10.84 26.93
N GLY A 417 -4.84 10.90 25.86
CA GLY A 417 -4.62 9.79 24.94
C GLY A 417 -4.13 8.51 25.61
N SER A 418 -3.24 8.63 26.60
CA SER A 418 -2.79 7.49 27.43
C SER A 418 -3.95 6.80 28.15
N SER A 419 -4.79 7.57 28.85
CA SER A 419 -5.95 7.03 29.58
C SER A 419 -7.02 6.41 28.67
N ILE A 420 -7.22 6.97 27.47
CA ILE A 420 -8.14 6.40 26.47
C ILE A 420 -7.62 5.06 25.98
N LEU A 421 -6.32 4.97 25.66
CA LEU A 421 -5.70 3.72 25.22
C LEU A 421 -5.68 2.66 26.32
N GLU A 422 -5.36 3.02 27.57
CA GLU A 422 -5.41 2.10 28.70
C GLU A 422 -6.83 1.55 28.88
N ALA A 423 -7.85 2.42 28.90
CA ALA A 423 -9.24 2.01 29.03
C ALA A 423 -9.70 1.13 27.85
N ALA A 424 -9.28 1.42 26.62
CA ALA A 424 -9.56 0.58 25.47
C ALA A 424 -8.87 -0.79 25.59
N LEU A 425 -7.59 -0.84 25.96
CA LEU A 425 -6.82 -2.09 26.11
C LEU A 425 -7.29 -2.97 27.27
N ASP A 426 -7.93 -2.39 28.29
CA ASP A 426 -8.58 -3.11 29.39
C ASP A 426 -9.84 -3.85 28.93
N LEU A 427 -10.43 -3.50 27.78
CA LEU A 427 -11.54 -4.24 27.18
C LEU A 427 -11.02 -5.53 26.53
N PRO A 428 -11.48 -6.73 26.97
CA PRO A 428 -11.02 -8.00 26.38
C PRO A 428 -11.26 -8.07 24.87
N LEU A 429 -12.36 -7.47 24.41
CA LEU A 429 -12.74 -7.42 23.00
C LEU A 429 -11.75 -6.59 22.16
N TYR A 430 -11.32 -5.43 22.66
CA TYR A 430 -10.33 -4.60 21.98
C TYR A 430 -8.94 -5.25 22.04
N ARG A 431 -8.59 -5.89 23.17
CA ARG A 431 -7.35 -6.66 23.28
C ARG A 431 -7.28 -7.81 22.26
N ALA A 432 -8.40 -8.45 21.95
CA ALA A 432 -8.46 -9.45 20.89
C ALA A 432 -8.15 -8.86 19.50
N MET A 433 -8.54 -7.61 19.21
CA MET A 433 -8.16 -6.92 17.97
C MET A 433 -6.66 -6.69 17.89
N VAL A 434 -6.04 -6.26 18.99
CA VAL A 434 -4.59 -6.04 19.09
C VAL A 434 -3.83 -7.37 18.96
N HIS A 435 -4.35 -8.45 19.56
CA HIS A 435 -3.78 -9.80 19.40
C HIS A 435 -3.86 -10.30 17.94
N ALA A 436 -4.95 -10.02 17.24
CA ALA A 436 -5.11 -10.35 15.81
C ALA A 436 -4.07 -9.65 14.91
N ARG A 437 -3.37 -8.64 15.45
CA ARG A 437 -2.34 -7.84 14.79
C ARG A 437 -0.98 -7.97 15.47
N ASP A 438 -0.66 -9.17 15.97
CA ASP A 438 0.63 -9.50 16.56
C ASP A 438 1.03 -8.57 17.73
N GLU A 439 0.07 -8.26 18.60
CA GLU A 439 0.25 -7.39 19.76
C GLU A 439 0.58 -5.92 19.41
N SER A 440 0.20 -5.46 18.22
CA SER A 440 0.50 -4.12 17.72
C SER A 440 -0.72 -3.19 17.77
N GLN A 441 -0.54 -2.01 18.38
CA GLN A 441 -1.47 -0.87 18.34
C GLN A 441 -0.72 0.36 17.83
N GLU A 442 -1.11 0.87 16.68
CA GLU A 442 -0.58 2.12 16.12
C GLU A 442 -1.38 3.31 16.64
N VAL A 443 -0.70 4.42 16.92
CA VAL A 443 -1.30 5.68 17.39
C VAL A 443 -0.71 6.80 16.56
N MET A 444 -1.56 7.70 16.07
CA MET A 444 -1.13 8.86 15.31
C MET A 444 -1.15 10.12 16.19
N LEU A 445 -0.12 10.95 16.05
CA LEU A 445 0.03 12.19 16.83
C LEU A 445 0.03 13.40 15.91
N GLY A 446 -0.90 14.33 16.13
CA GLY A 446 -1.18 15.47 15.24
C GLY A 446 -0.35 16.72 15.54
N TYR A 447 0.97 16.70 15.30
CA TYR A 447 1.85 17.84 15.63
C TYR A 447 1.39 19.21 15.07
N SER A 448 1.00 19.28 13.79
CA SER A 448 0.64 20.56 13.17
C SER A 448 -0.67 21.12 13.72
N ASP A 449 -1.59 20.27 14.15
CA ASP A 449 -2.90 20.68 14.64
C ASP A 449 -2.82 21.04 16.13
N SER A 450 -2.04 20.30 16.92
CA SER A 450 -1.73 20.67 18.31
C SER A 450 -1.00 22.01 18.41
N ASN A 451 -0.16 22.32 17.42
CA ASN A 451 0.48 23.63 17.30
C ASN A 451 -0.51 24.78 17.04
N LYS A 452 -1.57 24.53 16.26
CA LYS A 452 -2.60 25.54 16.00
C LYS A 452 -3.47 25.77 17.23
N ASP A 453 -3.66 24.72 18.03
CA ASP A 453 -4.45 24.73 19.26
C ASP A 453 -3.72 25.41 20.44
N GLY A 454 -2.60 24.84 20.89
CA GLY A 454 -1.88 25.29 22.09
C GLY A 454 -0.60 26.08 21.86
N GLY A 455 -0.16 26.23 20.61
CA GLY A 455 1.13 26.83 20.26
C GLY A 455 2.32 25.88 20.37
N TYR A 456 3.43 26.25 19.72
CA TYR A 456 4.60 25.39 19.48
C TYR A 456 5.16 24.71 20.74
N LEU A 457 5.36 25.46 21.82
CA LEU A 457 6.01 24.92 23.02
C LEU A 457 5.11 23.92 23.76
N ALA A 458 3.82 24.23 23.89
CA ALA A 458 2.87 23.37 24.58
C ALA A 458 2.65 22.06 23.81
N ALA A 459 2.51 22.14 22.48
CA ALA A 459 2.38 20.96 21.62
C ALA A 459 3.61 20.04 21.69
N ASN A 460 4.83 20.59 21.58
CA ASN A 460 6.06 19.78 21.68
C ASN A 460 6.29 19.18 23.07
N TRP A 461 5.72 19.76 24.12
CA TRP A 461 5.82 19.20 25.48
C TRP A 461 4.73 18.15 25.75
N ALA A 462 3.57 18.30 25.12
CA ALA A 462 2.45 17.35 25.25
C ALA A 462 2.67 16.07 24.42
N LEU A 463 3.37 16.17 23.29
CA LEU A 463 3.88 15.04 22.49
C LEU A 463 5.07 14.38 23.19
#